data_AF-A0A1T5IR79-F1
#
_entry.id   AF-A0A1T5IR79-F1
#
_cell.length_a   1.000
_cell.length_b   1.000
_cell.length_c   1.000
_cell.angle_alpha   90.00
_cell.angle_beta   90.00
_cell.angle_gamma   90.00
#
_symmetry.space_group_name_H-M   'P 1'
#
loop_
_entity.id
_entity.type
_entity.pdbx_description
1 polymer ?
#
loop_
_entity_poly.entity_id
_entity_poly.type
_entity_poly.pdbx_seq_one_letter_code
_entity_poly.pdbx_strand_id
1 'polypeptide(L)'
;MKKIIDPVPREVLKAELTPESLLRKTNRANNELYVVNNVTAPNVIREIGRLREIAFRDGGGGTGEPLDIDKFDTDPAYGYKQLVLWDPEAEEIIGGYRFVLCDEAVFDRFGQPHLTSSHMFEFSKKFIKNYLPYTIELGRSFVSVDYQASKDGSKSIFALDNLFDGLGALMMLCAGRMKYFFGKMTIYPDYPKEARELIMTFMYKYFPDKQKLVTLRLPVKVTNKSWAKLFTGNDFKEDYKILNAEVRKYGVNIPPLVNSYINLSPSMVYLGTGINDEFANVFDSGILFAFDELYPEKKKRHVESIKEEMRRLRELIRSKMQ
;
A
#
# COMPACT_ATOMS: atom_id res chain seq x y z
N MET A 1 13.10 -20.22 10.64
CA MET A 1 12.85 -19.57 9.33
C MET A 1 13.75 -20.20 8.29
N LYS A 2 13.27 -20.37 7.06
CA LYS A 2 14.08 -20.91 5.95
C LYS A 2 15.05 -19.86 5.42
N LYS A 3 16.16 -20.31 4.82
CA LYS A 3 17.10 -19.42 4.12
C LYS A 3 16.37 -18.72 2.97
N ILE A 4 16.55 -17.40 2.87
CA ILE A 4 16.03 -16.61 1.75
C ILE A 4 16.82 -16.96 0.48
N ILE A 5 16.16 -16.94 -0.67
CA ILE A 5 16.84 -17.23 -1.95
C ILE A 5 17.98 -16.22 -2.22
N ASP A 6 18.95 -16.64 -3.00
CA ASP A 6 19.99 -15.74 -3.50
C ASP A 6 19.35 -14.71 -4.47
N PRO A 7 19.92 -13.49 -4.60
CA PRO A 7 19.36 -12.44 -5.45
C PRO A 7 19.30 -12.87 -6.93
N VAL A 8 18.24 -12.45 -7.62
CA VAL A 8 18.14 -12.61 -9.07
C VAL A 8 19.19 -11.71 -9.75
N PRO A 9 19.91 -12.19 -10.78
CA PRO A 9 20.89 -11.37 -11.48
C PRO A 9 20.28 -10.10 -12.09
N ARG A 10 20.96 -8.95 -11.95
CA ARG A 10 20.42 -7.63 -12.30
C ARG A 10 20.11 -7.50 -13.79
N GLU A 11 20.93 -8.10 -14.63
CA GLU A 11 20.75 -8.15 -16.08
C GLU A 11 19.44 -8.87 -16.48
N VAL A 12 19.03 -9.88 -15.72
CA VAL A 12 17.77 -10.60 -15.94
C VAL A 12 16.59 -9.71 -15.53
N LEU A 13 16.68 -9.02 -14.39
CA LEU A 13 15.65 -8.08 -13.94
C LEU A 13 15.44 -6.96 -14.96
N LYS A 14 16.52 -6.35 -15.44
CA LYS A 14 16.48 -5.28 -16.44
C LYS A 14 15.87 -5.74 -17.76
N ALA A 15 16.14 -6.97 -18.19
CA ALA A 15 15.57 -7.50 -19.42
C ALA A 15 14.04 -7.63 -19.36
N GLU A 16 13.47 -7.81 -18.17
CA GLU A 16 12.01 -7.91 -17.97
C GLU A 16 11.33 -6.54 -17.70
N LEU A 17 12.09 -5.53 -17.29
CA LEU A 17 11.60 -4.15 -17.09
C LEU A 17 11.62 -3.36 -18.42
N THR A 18 10.72 -3.74 -19.33
CA THR A 18 10.67 -3.19 -20.69
C THR A 18 10.01 -1.81 -20.77
N PRO A 19 10.23 -1.02 -21.85
CA PRO A 19 9.54 0.25 -22.06
C PRO A 19 8.01 0.17 -22.04
N GLU A 20 7.42 -0.95 -22.45
CA GLU A 20 5.96 -1.17 -22.45
C GLU A 20 5.41 -1.31 -21.02
N SER A 21 6.24 -1.80 -20.10
CA SER A 21 5.88 -1.92 -18.68
C SER A 21 6.17 -0.64 -17.88
N LEU A 22 6.87 0.34 -18.46
CA LEU A 22 7.19 1.62 -17.81
C LEU A 22 5.90 2.45 -17.64
N LEU A 23 5.53 2.70 -16.39
CA LEU A 23 4.40 3.53 -16.03
C LEU A 23 4.75 5.01 -16.10
N ARG A 24 5.86 5.40 -15.48
CA ARG A 24 6.40 6.78 -15.48
C ARG A 24 7.78 6.84 -14.85
N LYS A 25 8.44 7.99 -15.00
CA LYS A 25 9.53 8.40 -14.10
C LYS A 25 8.98 9.08 -12.86
N THR A 26 9.70 8.97 -11.75
CA THR A 26 9.32 9.61 -10.49
C THR A 26 9.63 11.11 -10.51
N ASN A 27 8.96 11.86 -9.64
CA ASN A 27 9.18 13.31 -9.56
C ASN A 27 10.54 13.69 -8.93
N ARG A 28 11.21 12.74 -8.27
CA ARG A 28 12.46 12.95 -7.53
C ARG A 28 13.35 11.71 -7.61
N ALA A 29 14.66 11.93 -7.58
CA ALA A 29 15.71 10.89 -7.60
C ALA A 29 15.79 10.06 -8.89
N ASN A 30 15.08 10.46 -9.95
CA ASN A 30 15.19 9.87 -11.29
C ASN A 30 14.93 8.35 -11.34
N ASN A 31 14.17 7.85 -10.37
CA ASN A 31 13.72 6.47 -10.30
C ASN A 31 12.60 6.22 -11.31
N GLU A 32 12.36 4.96 -11.61
CA GLU A 32 11.40 4.53 -12.62
C GLU A 32 10.33 3.64 -11.98
N LEU A 33 9.08 3.80 -12.42
CA LEU A 33 7.95 3.03 -11.96
C LEU A 33 7.47 2.13 -13.09
N TYR A 34 7.35 0.85 -12.81
CA TYR A 34 6.91 -0.17 -13.76
C TYR A 34 5.66 -0.88 -13.25
N VAL A 35 4.85 -1.39 -14.18
CA VAL A 35 3.75 -2.31 -13.89
C VAL A 35 4.01 -3.63 -14.59
N VAL A 36 4.19 -4.69 -13.80
CA VAL A 36 4.49 -6.03 -14.31
C VAL A 36 3.57 -7.08 -13.68
N ASN A 37 3.57 -8.29 -14.22
CA ASN A 37 2.98 -9.47 -13.60
C ASN A 37 3.86 -10.71 -13.84
N ASN A 38 3.46 -11.87 -13.30
CA ASN A 38 4.23 -13.10 -13.43
C ASN A 38 4.37 -13.63 -14.86
N VAL A 39 3.48 -13.23 -15.78
CA VAL A 39 3.57 -13.64 -17.19
C VAL A 39 4.61 -12.79 -17.93
N THR A 40 4.66 -11.48 -17.66
CA THR A 40 5.56 -10.55 -18.36
C THR A 40 6.94 -10.45 -17.73
N ALA A 41 7.06 -10.67 -16.41
CA ALA A 41 8.30 -10.47 -15.67
C ALA A 41 8.46 -11.46 -14.49
N PRO A 42 8.51 -12.79 -14.75
CA PRO A 42 8.57 -13.81 -13.70
C PRO A 42 9.81 -13.68 -12.78
N ASN A 43 10.95 -13.23 -13.31
CA ASN A 43 12.16 -13.06 -12.49
C ASN A 43 12.07 -11.80 -11.61
N VAL A 44 11.43 -10.72 -12.09
CA VAL A 44 11.10 -9.55 -11.28
C VAL A 44 10.12 -9.93 -10.16
N ILE A 45 9.09 -10.74 -10.44
CA ILE A 45 8.18 -11.25 -9.39
C ILE A 45 8.96 -12.06 -8.34
N ARG A 46 9.86 -12.95 -8.77
CA ARG A 46 10.71 -13.73 -7.87
C ARG A 46 11.55 -12.85 -6.96
N GLU A 47 12.17 -11.81 -7.51
CA GLU A 47 12.98 -10.86 -6.73
C GLU A 47 12.14 -10.01 -5.78
N ILE A 48 10.95 -9.58 -6.19
CA ILE A 48 9.99 -8.92 -5.30
C ILE A 48 9.65 -9.82 -4.11
N GLY A 49 9.42 -11.11 -4.34
CA GLY A 49 9.17 -12.08 -3.26
C GLY A 49 10.34 -12.19 -2.28
N ARG A 50 11.58 -12.19 -2.79
CA ARG A 50 12.79 -12.17 -1.97
C ARG A 50 12.86 -10.91 -1.11
N LEU A 51 12.70 -9.74 -1.72
CA LEU A 51 12.82 -8.43 -1.05
C LEU A 51 11.70 -8.18 -0.04
N ARG A 52 10.47 -8.62 -0.35
CA ARG A 52 9.36 -8.64 0.60
C ARG A 52 9.67 -9.46 1.83
N GLU A 53 10.11 -10.69 1.65
CA GLU A 53 10.43 -11.57 2.78
C GLU A 53 11.54 -10.96 3.66
N ILE A 54 12.57 -10.35 3.04
CA ILE A 54 13.61 -9.62 3.78
C ILE A 54 13.02 -8.47 4.58
N ALA A 55 12.26 -7.58 3.93
CA ALA A 55 11.69 -6.39 4.57
C ALA A 55 10.68 -6.74 5.67
N PHE A 56 9.86 -7.77 5.44
CA PHE A 56 8.84 -8.19 6.39
C PHE A 56 9.45 -8.92 7.59
N ARG A 57 10.49 -9.73 7.41
CA ARG A 57 11.24 -10.31 8.55
C ARG A 57 11.94 -9.23 9.38
N ASP A 58 12.53 -8.23 8.72
CA ASP A 58 13.18 -7.10 9.41
C ASP A 58 12.18 -6.31 10.28
N GLY A 59 10.93 -6.20 9.82
CA GLY A 59 9.84 -5.59 10.58
C GLY A 59 9.22 -6.49 11.66
N GLY A 60 9.64 -7.74 11.83
CA GLY A 60 9.07 -8.68 12.81
C GLY A 60 7.87 -9.50 12.31
N GLY A 61 7.60 -9.50 11.01
CA GLY A 61 6.62 -10.37 10.33
C GLY A 61 7.27 -11.33 9.35
N GLY A 62 6.68 -11.46 8.16
CA GLY A 62 7.14 -12.34 7.08
C GLY A 62 6.52 -13.74 7.12
N THR A 63 6.69 -14.48 6.04
CA THR A 63 6.11 -15.83 5.88
C THR A 63 6.97 -16.91 6.54
N GLY A 64 8.26 -16.65 6.73
CA GLY A 64 9.24 -17.64 7.16
C GLY A 64 9.76 -18.54 6.04
N GLU A 65 9.26 -18.34 4.81
CA GLU A 65 9.63 -19.06 3.59
C GLU A 65 10.78 -18.38 2.84
N PRO A 66 11.42 -19.02 1.84
CA PRO A 66 12.55 -18.42 1.12
C PRO A 66 12.20 -17.14 0.34
N LEU A 67 10.92 -16.92 0.05
CA LEU A 67 10.37 -15.78 -0.69
C LEU A 67 8.88 -15.62 -0.36
N ASP A 68 8.38 -14.39 -0.28
CA ASP A 68 6.97 -14.06 -0.06
C ASP A 68 6.24 -13.94 -1.40
N ILE A 69 5.77 -15.08 -1.91
CA ILE A 69 4.94 -15.21 -3.12
C ILE A 69 3.81 -16.17 -2.83
N ASP A 70 2.61 -15.80 -3.24
CA ASP A 70 1.43 -16.64 -3.14
C ASP A 70 0.76 -16.84 -4.51
N LYS A 71 -0.35 -17.58 -4.54
CA LYS A 71 -1.11 -17.84 -5.77
C LYS A 71 -1.59 -16.56 -6.46
N PHE A 72 -1.84 -15.48 -5.71
CA PHE A 72 -2.26 -14.20 -6.27
C PHE A 72 -1.11 -13.49 -6.97
N ASP A 73 0.15 -13.82 -6.71
CA ASP A 73 1.27 -13.28 -7.49
C ASP A 73 1.49 -14.10 -8.78
N THR A 74 1.25 -15.41 -8.76
CA THR A 74 1.67 -16.31 -9.85
C THR A 74 0.57 -16.72 -10.83
N ASP A 75 -0.71 -16.56 -10.48
CA ASP A 75 -1.82 -16.96 -11.35
C ASP A 75 -1.74 -16.24 -12.70
N PRO A 76 -1.68 -16.96 -13.84
CA PRO A 76 -1.48 -16.35 -15.15
C PRO A 76 -2.69 -15.58 -15.67
N ALA A 77 -3.89 -15.87 -15.17
CA ALA A 77 -5.14 -15.26 -15.63
C ALA A 77 -5.65 -14.20 -14.65
N TYR A 78 -5.56 -14.47 -13.34
CA TYR A 78 -6.12 -13.64 -12.27
C TYR A 78 -5.05 -13.11 -11.30
N GLY A 79 -3.77 -13.27 -11.66
CA GLY A 79 -2.66 -12.77 -10.88
C GLY A 79 -2.69 -11.25 -10.74
N TYR A 80 -2.36 -10.79 -9.54
CA TYR A 80 -2.22 -9.39 -9.21
C TYR A 80 -1.01 -8.83 -9.94
N LYS A 81 -1.14 -7.57 -10.34
CA LYS A 81 -0.05 -6.82 -10.92
C LYS A 81 0.84 -6.28 -9.80
N GLN A 82 2.10 -6.04 -10.12
CA GLN A 82 3.05 -5.38 -9.24
C GLN A 82 3.39 -4.00 -9.81
N LEU A 83 3.21 -2.98 -8.98
CA LEU A 83 3.85 -1.68 -9.17
C LEU A 83 5.26 -1.78 -8.58
N VAL A 84 6.28 -1.59 -9.42
CA VAL A 84 7.69 -1.76 -9.06
C VAL A 84 8.38 -0.41 -9.13
N LEU A 85 9.02 0.00 -8.04
CA LEU A 85 9.91 1.16 -8.02
C LEU A 85 11.34 0.68 -8.23
N TRP A 86 11.96 1.14 -9.31
CA TRP A 86 13.27 0.73 -9.80
C TRP A 86 14.26 1.90 -9.74
N ASP A 87 15.46 1.61 -9.23
CA ASP A 87 16.63 2.49 -9.28
C ASP A 87 17.45 2.14 -10.53
N PRO A 88 17.45 2.97 -11.60
CA PRO A 88 18.18 2.66 -12.81
C PRO A 88 19.71 2.83 -12.66
N GLU A 89 20.18 3.53 -11.63
CA GLU A 89 21.62 3.73 -11.38
C GLU A 89 22.20 2.54 -10.60
N ALA A 90 21.51 2.12 -9.53
CA ALA A 90 21.91 0.95 -8.75
C ALA A 90 21.54 -0.38 -9.42
N GLU A 91 20.60 -0.35 -10.36
CA GLU A 91 19.95 -1.51 -10.97
C GLU A 91 19.27 -2.40 -9.91
N GLU A 92 18.47 -1.77 -9.04
CA GLU A 92 17.85 -2.41 -7.88
C GLU A 92 16.37 -2.04 -7.74
N ILE A 93 15.58 -2.98 -7.20
CA ILE A 93 14.20 -2.73 -6.81
C ILE A 93 14.20 -2.06 -5.43
N ILE A 94 13.70 -0.83 -5.38
CA ILE A 94 13.58 -0.03 -4.15
C ILE A 94 12.38 -0.48 -3.32
N GLY A 95 11.27 -0.83 -3.97
CA GLY A 95 10.02 -1.19 -3.30
C GLY A 95 8.89 -1.40 -4.29
N GLY A 96 7.69 -1.60 -3.77
CA GLY A 96 6.54 -1.82 -4.63
C GLY A 96 5.22 -1.99 -3.92
N TYR A 97 4.17 -2.16 -4.72
CA TYR A 97 2.80 -2.51 -4.32
C TYR A 97 2.29 -3.67 -5.17
N ARG A 98 1.58 -4.60 -4.54
CA ARG A 98 0.72 -5.54 -5.25
C ARG A 98 -0.65 -4.91 -5.44
N PHE A 99 -1.27 -5.07 -6.61
CA PHE A 99 -2.62 -4.57 -6.85
C PHE A 99 -3.45 -5.37 -7.83
N VAL A 100 -4.78 -5.28 -7.70
CA VAL A 100 -5.75 -5.80 -8.66
C VAL A 100 -6.90 -4.81 -8.83
N LEU A 101 -7.47 -4.78 -10.04
CA LEU A 101 -8.72 -4.05 -10.31
C LEU A 101 -9.90 -4.97 -9.95
N CYS A 102 -10.80 -4.50 -9.09
CA CYS A 102 -11.85 -5.33 -8.52
C CYS A 102 -13.18 -5.31 -9.31
N ASP A 103 -13.21 -4.65 -10.47
CA ASP A 103 -14.34 -4.67 -11.41
C ASP A 103 -14.59 -6.05 -12.01
N GLU A 104 -13.55 -6.86 -12.13
CA GLU A 104 -13.57 -8.23 -12.64
C GLU A 104 -13.35 -9.24 -11.49
N ALA A 105 -13.62 -8.83 -10.25
CA ALA A 105 -13.48 -9.70 -9.09
C ALA A 105 -14.32 -10.98 -9.24
N VAL A 106 -13.69 -12.12 -9.06
CA VAL A 106 -14.35 -13.43 -9.02
C VAL A 106 -14.99 -13.62 -7.65
N PHE A 107 -16.15 -14.25 -7.59
CA PHE A 107 -16.87 -14.51 -6.34
C PHE A 107 -16.88 -16.00 -6.01
N ASP A 108 -16.84 -16.31 -4.72
CA ASP A 108 -17.06 -17.66 -4.23
C ASP A 108 -18.56 -18.03 -4.24
N ARG A 109 -18.87 -19.29 -3.89
CA ARG A 109 -20.25 -19.79 -3.82
C ARG A 109 -21.15 -19.06 -2.80
N PHE A 110 -20.56 -18.31 -1.87
CA PHE A 110 -21.25 -17.54 -0.84
C PHE A 110 -21.39 -16.06 -1.23
N GLY A 111 -20.93 -15.67 -2.42
CA GLY A 111 -20.99 -14.30 -2.92
C GLY A 111 -19.96 -13.37 -2.29
N GLN A 112 -18.89 -13.91 -1.67
CA GLN A 112 -17.74 -13.12 -1.23
C GLN A 112 -16.72 -13.03 -2.36
N PRO A 113 -16.09 -11.86 -2.57
CA PRO A 113 -15.07 -11.72 -3.60
C PRO A 113 -13.82 -12.53 -3.22
N HIS A 114 -13.11 -13.07 -4.21
CA HIS A 114 -11.85 -13.79 -4.04
C HIS A 114 -10.70 -12.79 -4.12
N LEU A 115 -10.40 -12.15 -2.98
CA LEU A 115 -9.32 -11.18 -2.82
C LEU A 115 -8.32 -11.64 -1.77
N THR A 116 -7.14 -11.03 -1.76
CA THR A 116 -6.09 -11.27 -0.76
C THR A 116 -6.48 -10.88 0.66
N SER A 117 -7.59 -10.16 0.83
CA SER A 117 -8.11 -9.71 2.11
C SER A 117 -9.40 -10.43 2.55
N SER A 118 -9.96 -11.31 1.71
CA SER A 118 -11.23 -12.02 1.97
C SER A 118 -11.15 -13.04 3.11
N HIS A 119 -9.94 -13.46 3.49
CA HIS A 119 -9.74 -14.27 4.68
C HIS A 119 -9.90 -13.45 5.97
N MET A 120 -9.68 -12.12 5.93
CA MET A 120 -9.82 -11.25 7.10
C MET A 120 -11.18 -10.57 7.19
N PHE A 121 -11.77 -10.23 6.04
CA PHE A 121 -12.99 -9.43 5.96
C PHE A 121 -14.14 -10.24 5.36
N GLU A 122 -15.30 -10.10 5.98
CA GLU A 122 -16.59 -10.36 5.35
C GLU A 122 -17.12 -9.05 4.77
N PHE A 123 -17.25 -8.99 3.45
CA PHE A 123 -17.69 -7.81 2.73
C PHE A 123 -19.21 -7.73 2.74
N SER A 124 -19.72 -6.55 3.11
CA SER A 124 -21.16 -6.29 3.08
C SER A 124 -21.69 -6.26 1.65
N LYS A 125 -23.00 -6.54 1.48
CA LYS A 125 -23.69 -6.36 0.19
C LYS A 125 -23.54 -4.94 -0.36
N LYS A 126 -23.46 -3.93 0.53
CA LYS A 126 -23.24 -2.54 0.14
C LYS A 126 -21.86 -2.34 -0.45
N PHE A 127 -20.81 -2.89 0.18
CA PHE A 127 -19.45 -2.82 -0.36
C PHE A 127 -19.38 -3.52 -1.73
N ILE A 128 -19.87 -4.75 -1.82
CA ILE A 128 -19.85 -5.56 -3.04
C ILE A 128 -20.55 -4.85 -4.21
N LYS A 129 -21.72 -4.23 -3.97
CA LYS A 129 -22.48 -3.60 -5.05
C LYS A 129 -21.97 -2.20 -5.40
N ASN A 130 -21.59 -1.39 -4.41
CA ASN A 130 -21.41 0.05 -4.61
C ASN A 130 -19.94 0.50 -4.58
N TYR A 131 -19.03 -0.33 -4.07
CA TYR A 131 -17.61 0.03 -3.89
C TYR A 131 -16.70 -0.89 -4.68
N LEU A 132 -16.81 -2.21 -4.49
CA LEU A 132 -15.92 -3.22 -5.06
C LEU A 132 -15.70 -3.04 -6.57
N PRO A 133 -16.72 -2.81 -7.44
CA PRO A 133 -16.51 -2.69 -8.88
C PRO A 133 -15.74 -1.43 -9.30
N TYR A 134 -15.52 -0.50 -8.37
CA TYR A 134 -14.81 0.76 -8.58
C TYR A 134 -13.54 0.85 -7.72
N THR A 135 -13.07 -0.28 -7.20
CA THR A 135 -11.99 -0.36 -6.23
C THR A 135 -10.75 -1.02 -6.84
N ILE A 136 -9.58 -0.47 -6.51
CA ILE A 136 -8.30 -1.14 -6.68
C ILE A 136 -7.90 -1.67 -5.30
N GLU A 137 -7.74 -2.99 -5.16
CA GLU A 137 -7.15 -3.56 -3.94
C GLU A 137 -5.63 -3.41 -3.99
N LEU A 138 -5.04 -2.89 -2.91
CA LEU A 138 -3.61 -2.78 -2.69
C LEU A 138 -3.17 -3.71 -1.56
N GLY A 139 -2.01 -4.33 -1.73
CA GLY A 139 -1.41 -5.19 -0.71
C GLY A 139 0.09 -5.30 -0.85
N ARG A 140 0.71 -6.00 0.11
CA ARG A 140 2.14 -6.36 0.13
C ARG A 140 3.05 -5.19 -0.24
N SER A 141 2.75 -4.00 0.29
CA SER A 141 3.58 -2.84 0.10
C SER A 141 4.86 -3.00 0.90
N PHE A 142 5.99 -2.70 0.28
CA PHE A 142 7.30 -2.83 0.92
C PHE A 142 8.28 -1.79 0.36
N VAL A 143 9.29 -1.50 1.17
CA VAL A 143 10.51 -0.79 0.77
C VAL A 143 11.66 -1.69 1.19
N SER A 144 12.57 -1.98 0.26
CA SER A 144 13.79 -2.75 0.49
C SER A 144 14.57 -2.16 1.66
N VAL A 145 15.12 -3.01 2.51
CA VAL A 145 15.71 -2.62 3.81
C VAL A 145 16.77 -1.53 3.67
N ASP A 146 17.61 -1.63 2.63
CA ASP A 146 18.67 -0.65 2.34
C ASP A 146 18.15 0.73 1.93
N TYR A 147 16.89 0.81 1.50
CA TYR A 147 16.20 2.03 1.11
C TYR A 147 15.25 2.56 2.20
N GLN A 148 15.31 2.03 3.42
CA GLN A 148 14.52 2.53 4.56
C GLN A 148 15.26 3.65 5.30
N ALA A 149 14.52 4.68 5.72
CA ALA A 149 15.05 5.93 6.28
C ALA A 149 15.90 5.76 7.55
N SER A 150 15.83 4.61 8.22
CA SER A 150 16.60 4.29 9.43
C SER A 150 17.99 3.71 9.16
N LYS A 151 18.31 3.31 7.92
CA LYS A 151 19.51 2.49 7.63
C LYS A 151 20.48 3.13 6.61
N ASP A 152 20.04 4.04 5.75
CA ASP A 152 20.96 4.81 4.89
C ASP A 152 20.41 6.22 4.55
N GLY A 153 21.24 7.25 4.68
CA GLY A 153 20.83 8.66 4.81
C GLY A 153 20.56 9.40 3.49
N SER A 154 20.91 8.83 2.32
CA SER A 154 20.76 9.51 1.03
C SER A 154 19.88 8.75 0.02
N LYS A 155 19.95 7.41 -0.04
CA LYS A 155 19.16 6.58 -0.97
C LYS A 155 17.67 6.44 -0.59
N SER A 156 17.35 6.60 0.69
CA SER A 156 16.04 6.25 1.28
C SER A 156 14.99 7.37 1.30
N ILE A 157 15.39 8.64 1.12
CA ILE A 157 14.55 9.81 1.46
C ILE A 157 13.26 9.86 0.64
N PHE A 158 13.26 9.34 -0.59
CA PHE A 158 12.14 9.49 -1.52
C PHE A 158 11.41 8.19 -1.86
N ALA A 159 11.77 7.04 -1.29
CA ALA A 159 11.19 5.75 -1.68
C ALA A 159 9.66 5.73 -1.55
N LEU A 160 9.13 6.09 -0.38
CA LEU A 160 7.68 6.17 -0.16
C LEU A 160 7.03 7.22 -1.07
N ASP A 161 7.60 8.41 -1.16
CA ASP A 161 7.10 9.50 -2.01
C ASP A 161 7.04 9.08 -3.49
N ASN A 162 8.04 8.35 -3.98
CA ASN A 162 8.09 7.81 -5.33
C ASN A 162 7.05 6.71 -5.56
N LEU A 163 6.82 5.83 -4.59
CA LEU A 163 5.72 4.87 -4.69
C LEU A 163 4.36 5.57 -4.78
N PHE A 164 4.17 6.69 -4.06
CA PHE A 164 2.98 7.53 -4.21
C PHE A 164 2.86 8.17 -5.59
N ASP A 165 3.96 8.51 -6.28
CA ASP A 165 3.93 8.93 -7.69
C ASP A 165 3.33 7.83 -8.58
N GLY A 166 3.62 6.55 -8.27
CA GLY A 166 3.07 5.38 -8.97
C GLY A 166 1.60 5.14 -8.66
N LEU A 167 1.17 5.28 -7.40
CA LEU A 167 -0.25 5.24 -7.05
C LEU A 167 -1.03 6.37 -7.75
N GLY A 168 -0.47 7.58 -7.81
CA GLY A 168 -1.07 8.70 -8.55
C GLY A 168 -1.19 8.44 -10.06
N ALA A 169 -0.21 7.75 -10.64
CA ALA A 169 -0.26 7.30 -12.03
C ALA A 169 -1.35 6.25 -12.27
N LEU A 170 -1.48 5.26 -11.37
CA LEU A 170 -2.56 4.27 -11.42
C LEU A 170 -3.94 4.94 -11.31
N MET A 171 -4.12 5.91 -10.42
CA MET A 171 -5.37 6.69 -10.33
C MET A 171 -5.73 7.33 -11.67
N MET A 172 -4.72 7.85 -12.37
CA MET A 172 -4.92 8.53 -13.65
C MET A 172 -5.22 7.58 -14.79
N LEU A 173 -4.52 6.46 -14.87
CA LEU A 173 -4.80 5.42 -15.87
C LEU A 173 -6.20 4.83 -15.71
N CYS A 174 -6.65 4.70 -14.46
CA CYS A 174 -7.97 4.15 -14.14
C CYS A 174 -9.04 5.23 -13.94
N ALA A 175 -8.74 6.51 -14.22
CA ALA A 175 -9.66 7.61 -13.98
C ALA A 175 -10.97 7.40 -14.76
N GLY A 176 -12.11 7.56 -14.08
CA GLY A 176 -13.44 7.34 -14.65
C GLY A 176 -13.95 5.90 -14.54
N ARG A 177 -13.07 4.91 -14.38
CA ARG A 177 -13.42 3.49 -14.12
C ARG A 177 -13.28 3.15 -12.63
N MET A 178 -12.18 3.57 -12.00
CA MET A 178 -11.90 3.36 -10.59
C MET A 178 -12.07 4.64 -9.79
N LYS A 179 -12.47 4.48 -8.52
CA LYS A 179 -12.78 5.56 -7.58
C LYS A 179 -12.11 5.39 -6.24
N TYR A 180 -11.80 4.16 -5.84
CA TYR A 180 -11.32 3.85 -4.50
C TYR A 180 -10.05 3.00 -4.53
N PHE A 181 -9.20 3.22 -3.54
CA PHE A 181 -8.21 2.23 -3.11
C PHE A 181 -8.70 1.59 -1.84
N PHE A 182 -8.58 0.27 -1.78
CA PHE A 182 -8.83 -0.54 -0.60
C PHE A 182 -7.57 -1.33 -0.28
N GLY A 183 -7.22 -1.49 0.98
CA GLY A 183 -6.06 -2.29 1.36
C GLY A 183 -5.93 -2.41 2.85
N LYS A 184 -4.80 -2.98 3.27
CA LYS A 184 -4.46 -3.17 4.68
C LYS A 184 -3.18 -2.42 5.02
N MET A 185 -3.12 -1.88 6.23
CA MET A 185 -1.88 -1.40 6.84
C MET A 185 -1.53 -2.29 8.04
N THR A 186 -0.26 -2.62 8.18
CA THR A 186 0.21 -3.55 9.20
C THR A 186 0.85 -2.83 10.37
N ILE A 187 0.52 -3.23 11.59
CA ILE A 187 1.27 -2.96 12.82
C ILE A 187 1.80 -4.29 13.33
N TYR A 188 3.12 -4.40 13.51
CA TYR A 188 3.77 -5.64 13.90
C TYR A 188 3.55 -5.99 15.39
N PRO A 189 3.68 -7.27 15.78
CA PRO A 189 3.36 -7.72 17.14
C PRO A 189 4.25 -7.16 18.25
N ASP A 190 5.48 -6.78 17.92
CA ASP A 190 6.44 -6.15 18.82
C ASP A 190 6.07 -4.70 19.18
N TYR A 191 5.15 -4.08 18.44
CA TYR A 191 4.68 -2.73 18.70
C TYR A 191 3.89 -2.68 20.02
N PRO A 192 4.23 -1.78 20.97
CA PRO A 192 3.60 -1.73 22.29
C PRO A 192 2.07 -1.67 22.22
N LYS A 193 1.40 -2.49 23.02
CA LYS A 193 -0.06 -2.61 23.03
C LYS A 193 -0.74 -1.27 23.23
N GLU A 194 -0.26 -0.46 24.16
CA GLU A 194 -0.80 0.86 24.49
C GLU A 194 -0.66 1.82 23.31
N ALA A 195 0.52 1.85 22.68
CA ALA A 195 0.76 2.68 21.49
C ALA A 195 -0.13 2.24 20.31
N ARG A 196 -0.32 0.93 20.11
CA ARG A 196 -1.25 0.40 19.11
C ARG A 196 -2.69 0.82 19.40
N GLU A 197 -3.15 0.67 20.64
CA GLU A 197 -4.51 1.05 21.03
C GLU A 197 -4.76 2.56 20.91
N LEU A 198 -3.76 3.41 21.16
CA LEU A 198 -3.82 4.85 20.92
C LEU A 198 -4.05 5.16 19.44
N ILE A 199 -3.26 4.52 18.55
CA ILE A 199 -3.43 4.65 17.09
C ILE A 199 -4.83 4.18 16.68
N MET A 200 -5.25 3.00 17.11
CA MET A 200 -6.59 2.48 16.81
C MET A 200 -7.69 3.42 17.30
N THR A 201 -7.57 3.97 18.51
CA THR A 201 -8.54 4.92 19.08
C THR A 201 -8.64 6.18 18.24
N PHE A 202 -7.49 6.74 17.82
CA PHE A 202 -7.47 7.90 16.93
C PHE A 202 -8.14 7.59 15.59
N MET A 203 -7.83 6.43 15.00
CA MET A 203 -8.44 6.00 13.73
C MET A 203 -9.95 5.84 13.83
N TYR A 204 -10.46 5.26 14.93
CA TYR A 204 -11.90 5.16 15.17
C TYR A 204 -12.57 6.53 15.36
N LYS A 205 -11.87 7.52 15.94
CA LYS A 205 -12.39 8.88 16.13
C LYS A 205 -12.55 9.60 14.79
N TYR A 206 -11.53 9.57 13.94
CA TYR A 206 -11.45 10.41 12.73
C TYR A 206 -11.93 9.74 11.45
N PHE A 207 -11.80 8.42 11.35
CA PHE A 207 -12.02 7.69 10.11
C PHE A 207 -13.05 6.55 10.27
N PRO A 208 -14.15 6.69 11.03
CA PRO A 208 -15.02 5.55 11.32
C PRO A 208 -15.71 5.00 10.06
N ASP A 209 -15.81 3.68 9.97
CA ASP A 209 -16.72 3.02 9.02
C ASP A 209 -18.19 3.20 9.42
N LYS A 210 -18.74 4.37 9.08
CA LYS A 210 -20.15 4.71 9.32
C LYS A 210 -21.12 3.83 8.52
N GLN A 211 -20.65 3.21 7.43
CA GLN A 211 -21.49 2.45 6.51
C GLN A 211 -21.46 0.95 6.74
N LYS A 212 -20.59 0.47 7.64
CA LYS A 212 -20.38 -0.95 7.94
C LYS A 212 -20.07 -1.73 6.68
N LEU A 213 -19.09 -1.24 5.92
CA LEU A 213 -18.68 -1.78 4.63
C LEU A 213 -18.14 -3.20 4.76
N VAL A 214 -17.48 -3.52 5.87
CA VAL A 214 -16.94 -4.85 6.16
C VAL A 214 -17.20 -5.27 7.60
N THR A 215 -17.07 -6.56 7.87
CA THR A 215 -16.96 -7.13 9.21
C THR A 215 -15.65 -7.93 9.30
N LEU A 216 -14.90 -7.73 10.38
CA LEU A 216 -13.66 -8.46 10.63
C LEU A 216 -13.96 -9.84 11.22
N ARG A 217 -13.30 -10.88 10.71
CA ARG A 217 -13.45 -12.25 11.25
C ARG A 217 -12.81 -12.41 12.63
N LEU A 218 -11.62 -11.85 12.82
CA LEU A 218 -10.88 -11.86 14.09
C LEU A 218 -10.57 -10.42 14.55
N PRO A 219 -11.56 -9.68 15.07
CA PRO A 219 -11.39 -8.27 15.40
C PRO A 219 -10.55 -8.04 16.66
N VAL A 220 -9.68 -7.03 16.60
CA VAL A 220 -8.90 -6.55 17.74
C VAL A 220 -9.61 -5.34 18.32
N LYS A 221 -9.86 -5.37 19.63
CA LYS A 221 -10.61 -4.32 20.33
C LYS A 221 -9.67 -3.45 21.15
N VAL A 222 -9.94 -2.14 21.15
CA VAL A 222 -9.37 -1.22 22.14
C VAL A 222 -9.93 -1.58 23.51
N THR A 223 -9.05 -2.05 24.39
CA THR A 223 -9.41 -2.50 25.75
C THR A 223 -9.56 -1.32 26.69
N ASN A 224 -8.66 -0.34 26.64
CA ASN A 224 -8.74 0.83 27.51
C ASN A 224 -9.60 1.94 26.86
N LYS A 225 -10.81 2.14 27.40
CA LYS A 225 -11.74 3.18 26.93
C LYS A 225 -11.31 4.60 27.29
N SER A 226 -10.38 4.78 28.23
CA SER A 226 -9.91 6.12 28.61
C SER A 226 -9.05 6.78 27.54
N TRP A 227 -8.51 6.04 26.58
CA TRP A 227 -7.72 6.62 25.48
C TRP A 227 -8.47 7.69 24.70
N ALA A 228 -9.79 7.53 24.53
CA ALA A 228 -10.61 8.53 23.85
C ALA A 228 -10.59 9.90 24.55
N LYS A 229 -10.36 9.93 25.87
CA LYS A 229 -10.32 11.18 26.66
C LYS A 229 -9.02 11.96 26.48
N LEU A 230 -7.97 11.36 25.90
CA LEU A 230 -6.71 12.06 25.64
C LEU A 230 -6.82 12.99 24.43
N PHE A 231 -7.68 12.65 23.47
CA PHE A 231 -7.89 13.42 22.25
C PHE A 231 -8.86 14.59 22.50
N THR A 232 -8.37 15.63 23.17
CA THR A 232 -9.11 16.85 23.56
C THR A 232 -8.91 18.04 22.63
N GLY A 233 -8.17 17.87 21.54
CA GLY A 233 -7.95 18.90 20.54
C GLY A 233 -9.25 19.31 19.83
N ASN A 234 -9.25 20.53 19.31
CA ASN A 234 -10.38 21.11 18.59
C ASN A 234 -10.53 20.56 17.17
N ASP A 235 -9.42 20.07 16.60
CA ASP A 235 -9.38 19.55 15.24
C ASP A 235 -8.46 18.32 15.12
N PHE A 236 -8.43 17.76 13.90
CA PHE A 236 -7.56 16.63 13.56
C PHE A 236 -6.08 16.90 13.83
N LYS A 237 -5.60 18.11 13.55
CA LYS A 237 -4.18 18.46 13.61
C LYS A 237 -3.71 18.54 15.06
N GLU A 238 -4.53 19.10 15.95
CA GLU A 238 -4.25 19.16 17.39
C GLU A 238 -4.23 17.76 18.00
N ASP A 239 -5.24 16.92 17.73
CA ASP A 239 -5.27 15.57 18.25
C ASP A 239 -4.20 14.66 17.64
N TYR A 240 -3.80 14.91 16.40
CA TYR A 240 -2.69 14.19 15.79
C TYR A 240 -1.35 14.53 16.47
N LYS A 241 -1.16 15.78 16.94
CA LYS A 241 0.00 16.12 17.79
C LYS A 241 -0.05 15.39 19.13
N ILE A 242 -1.22 15.30 19.74
CA ILE A 242 -1.43 14.52 20.97
C ILE A 242 -1.10 13.05 20.72
N LEU A 243 -1.63 12.44 19.65
CA LEU A 243 -1.32 11.06 19.28
C LEU A 243 0.19 10.82 19.20
N ASN A 244 0.92 11.69 18.48
CA ASN A 244 2.37 11.59 18.35
C ASN A 244 3.07 11.66 19.71
N ALA A 245 2.68 12.61 20.56
CA ALA A 245 3.27 12.77 21.90
C ALA A 245 3.00 11.54 22.78
N GLU A 246 1.76 11.03 22.80
CA GLU A 246 1.37 9.87 23.61
C GLU A 246 2.03 8.58 23.13
N VAL A 247 2.12 8.35 21.81
CA VAL A 247 2.80 7.17 21.24
C VAL A 247 4.29 7.18 21.61
N ARG A 248 4.95 8.35 21.57
CA ARG A 248 6.37 8.49 21.94
C ARG A 248 6.68 8.16 23.39
N LYS A 249 5.70 8.25 24.31
CA LYS A 249 5.89 7.85 25.71
C LYS A 249 6.18 6.35 25.87
N TYR A 250 5.83 5.54 24.86
CA TYR A 250 6.09 4.10 24.83
C TYR A 250 7.37 3.75 24.04
N GLY A 251 8.24 4.73 23.77
CA GLY A 251 9.54 4.50 23.11
C GLY A 251 9.47 4.23 21.61
N VAL A 252 8.30 4.42 20.99
CA VAL A 252 8.07 4.18 19.56
C VAL A 252 7.50 5.43 18.87
N ASN A 253 7.65 5.49 17.54
CA ASN A 253 6.94 6.48 16.71
C ASN A 253 5.77 5.79 15.99
N ILE A 254 4.77 6.57 15.56
CA ILE A 254 3.71 6.06 14.67
C ILE A 254 4.38 5.41 13.45
N PRO A 255 4.00 4.18 13.06
CA PRO A 255 4.62 3.51 11.93
C PRO A 255 4.56 4.38 10.66
N PRO A 256 5.65 4.49 9.87
CA PRO A 256 5.71 5.41 8.73
C PRO A 256 4.55 5.27 7.75
N LEU A 257 4.15 4.04 7.41
CA LEU A 257 3.01 3.80 6.51
C LEU A 257 1.68 4.23 7.10
N VAL A 258 1.42 3.91 8.38
CA VAL A 258 0.23 4.40 9.10
C VAL A 258 0.20 5.92 9.03
N ASN A 259 1.35 6.56 9.25
CA ASN A 259 1.49 7.99 9.20
C ASN A 259 1.24 8.58 7.80
N SER A 260 1.71 7.91 6.75
CA SER A 260 1.47 8.31 5.36
C SER A 260 -0.02 8.28 5.02
N TYR A 261 -0.75 7.22 5.42
CA TYR A 261 -2.17 7.08 5.09
C TYR A 261 -3.08 8.02 5.89
N ILE A 262 -2.82 8.21 7.19
CA ILE A 262 -3.56 9.15 8.04
C ILE A 262 -3.52 10.59 7.47
N ASN A 263 -2.40 10.96 6.84
CA ASN A 263 -2.21 12.28 6.24
C ASN A 263 -2.49 12.31 4.72
N LEU A 264 -3.11 11.27 4.17
CA LEU A 264 -3.36 11.16 2.72
C LEU A 264 -4.69 11.77 2.31
N SER A 265 -5.73 11.54 3.11
CA SER A 265 -7.09 11.99 2.82
C SER A 265 -7.90 12.18 4.11
N PRO A 266 -8.69 13.26 4.22
CA PRO A 266 -9.62 13.45 5.34
C PRO A 266 -10.82 12.48 5.31
N SER A 267 -11.07 11.80 4.19
CA SER A 267 -12.20 10.90 3.99
C SER A 267 -11.82 9.42 3.99
N MET A 268 -10.58 9.11 4.37
CA MET A 268 -10.18 7.73 4.62
C MET A 268 -11.19 7.06 5.56
N VAL A 269 -11.55 5.83 5.24
CA VAL A 269 -12.40 4.98 6.08
C VAL A 269 -11.54 3.90 6.68
N TYR A 270 -11.49 3.87 7.99
CA TYR A 270 -10.89 2.84 8.80
C TYR A 270 -11.90 1.73 9.08
N LEU A 271 -11.62 0.56 8.53
CA LEU A 271 -12.48 -0.62 8.54
C LEU A 271 -12.22 -1.53 9.76
N GLY A 272 -11.37 -1.06 10.69
CA GLY A 272 -10.97 -1.77 11.90
C GLY A 272 -9.66 -2.55 11.76
N THR A 273 -9.17 -3.07 12.89
CA THR A 273 -8.00 -3.95 12.97
C THR A 273 -8.41 -5.38 13.25
N GLY A 274 -7.86 -6.33 12.51
CA GLY A 274 -7.92 -7.75 12.82
C GLY A 274 -6.54 -8.36 13.02
N ILE A 275 -6.52 -9.59 13.54
CA ILE A 275 -5.31 -10.43 13.52
C ILE A 275 -5.22 -11.09 12.14
N ASN A 276 -4.05 -11.02 11.52
CA ASN A 276 -3.73 -11.76 10.30
C ASN A 276 -2.85 -12.98 10.66
N ASP A 277 -3.50 -14.11 10.87
CA ASP A 277 -2.88 -15.38 11.24
C ASP A 277 -2.09 -16.03 10.09
N GLU A 278 -2.41 -15.70 8.84
CA GLU A 278 -1.63 -16.10 7.65
C GLU A 278 -0.32 -15.31 7.48
N PHE A 279 -0.05 -14.30 8.31
CA PHE A 279 1.14 -13.48 8.22
C PHE A 279 1.68 -13.11 9.60
N ALA A 280 2.35 -14.06 10.25
CA ALA A 280 3.03 -13.88 11.54
C ALA A 280 2.16 -13.27 12.67
N ASN A 281 0.83 -13.47 12.64
CA ASN A 281 -0.11 -12.91 13.61
C ASN A 281 -0.02 -11.38 13.76
N VAL A 282 0.28 -10.68 12.66
CA VAL A 282 0.35 -9.21 12.66
C VAL A 282 -1.04 -8.58 12.87
N PHE A 283 -1.04 -7.29 13.25
CA PHE A 283 -2.25 -6.48 13.36
C PHE A 283 -2.51 -5.72 12.05
N ASP A 284 -3.37 -6.27 11.21
CA ASP A 284 -3.74 -5.65 9.93
C ASP A 284 -5.01 -4.81 10.10
N SER A 285 -4.92 -3.56 9.65
CA SER A 285 -6.03 -2.61 9.66
C SER A 285 -6.51 -2.33 8.25
N GLY A 286 -7.80 -2.58 7.99
CA GLY A 286 -8.41 -2.29 6.70
C GLY A 286 -8.62 -0.80 6.52
N ILE A 287 -8.26 -0.28 5.34
CA ILE A 287 -8.52 1.10 4.95
C ILE A 287 -9.09 1.20 3.55
N LEU A 288 -9.91 2.22 3.35
CA LEU A 288 -10.49 2.59 2.05
C LEU A 288 -10.33 4.10 1.88
N PHE A 289 -9.94 4.57 0.70
CA PHE A 289 -9.93 6.01 0.39
C PHE A 289 -10.34 6.28 -1.04
N ALA A 290 -11.01 7.42 -1.26
CA ALA A 290 -11.46 7.87 -2.56
C ALA A 290 -10.35 8.68 -3.27
N PHE A 291 -10.23 8.49 -4.59
CA PHE A 291 -9.19 9.14 -5.40
C PHE A 291 -9.33 10.66 -5.46
N ASP A 292 -10.56 11.17 -5.46
CA ASP A 292 -10.89 12.58 -5.61
C ASP A 292 -10.80 13.37 -4.31
N GLU A 293 -10.79 12.68 -3.18
CA GLU A 293 -10.77 13.24 -1.82
C GLU A 293 -9.38 13.22 -1.17
N LEU A 294 -8.31 13.09 -1.96
CA LEU A 294 -6.94 13.30 -1.47
C LEU A 294 -6.72 14.76 -1.08
N TYR A 295 -5.86 15.02 -0.09
CA TYR A 295 -5.46 16.39 0.22
C TYR A 295 -4.87 17.08 -1.02
N PRO A 296 -5.19 18.38 -1.26
CA PRO A 296 -4.78 19.09 -2.47
C PRO A 296 -3.27 19.04 -2.75
N GLU A 297 -2.44 19.14 -1.72
CA GLU A 297 -0.98 19.07 -1.86
C GLU A 297 -0.52 17.70 -2.39
N LYS A 298 -1.13 16.61 -1.91
CA LYS A 298 -0.84 15.24 -2.35
C LYS A 298 -1.34 15.02 -3.77
N LYS A 299 -2.55 15.50 -4.09
CA LYS A 299 -3.14 15.43 -5.43
C LYS A 299 -2.28 16.18 -6.45
N LYS A 300 -1.91 17.43 -6.15
CA LYS A 300 -1.04 18.24 -7.02
C LYS A 300 0.28 17.54 -7.29
N ARG A 301 0.91 17.03 -6.24
CA ARG A 301 2.23 16.39 -6.34
C ARG A 301 2.19 15.09 -7.16
N HIS A 302 1.28 14.18 -6.84
CA HIS A 302 1.34 12.81 -7.38
C HIS A 302 0.41 12.58 -8.58
N VAL A 303 -0.70 13.32 -8.69
CA VAL A 303 -1.77 13.11 -9.69
C VAL A 303 -1.76 14.19 -10.78
N GLU A 304 -1.56 15.46 -10.43
CA GLU A 304 -1.57 16.53 -11.44
C GLU A 304 -0.27 16.59 -12.24
N SER A 305 0.87 16.25 -11.62
CA SER A 305 2.16 16.16 -12.32
C SER A 305 2.13 15.24 -13.55
N ILE A 306 1.50 14.07 -13.43
CA ILE A 306 1.38 13.14 -14.57
C ILE A 306 0.35 13.62 -15.62
N LYS A 307 -0.69 14.36 -15.22
CA LYS A 307 -1.62 14.96 -16.19
C LYS A 307 -0.90 15.95 -17.10
N GLU A 308 -0.05 16.79 -16.51
CA GLU A 308 0.77 17.74 -17.25
C GLU A 308 1.76 17.03 -18.17
N GLU A 309 2.43 15.98 -17.68
CA GLU A 309 3.35 15.15 -18.47
C GLU A 309 2.64 14.51 -19.66
N MET A 310 1.50 13.86 -19.43
CA MET A 310 0.70 13.23 -20.49
C MET A 310 0.16 14.25 -21.50
N ARG A 311 -0.23 15.44 -21.04
CA ARG A 311 -0.64 16.54 -21.92
C ARG A 311 0.53 17.00 -22.80
N ARG A 312 1.71 17.24 -22.22
CA ARG A 312 2.93 17.65 -22.94
C ARG A 312 3.35 16.60 -23.98
N LEU A 313 3.30 15.31 -23.62
CA LEU A 313 3.59 14.22 -24.55
C LEU A 313 2.63 14.22 -25.75
N ARG A 314 1.33 14.42 -25.51
CA ARG A 314 0.32 14.52 -26.59
C ARG A 314 0.55 15.74 -27.49
N GLU A 315 0.89 16.90 -26.91
CA GLU A 315 1.21 18.11 -27.67
C GLU A 315 2.48 17.94 -28.52
N LEU A 316 3.53 17.30 -27.96
CA LEU A 316 4.78 17.01 -28.67
C LEU A 316 4.56 16.07 -29.87
N ILE A 317 3.80 14.99 -29.68
CA ILE A 317 3.45 14.05 -30.76
C ILE A 317 2.68 14.78 -31.87
N ARG A 318 1.71 15.62 -31.51
CA ARG A 318 0.94 16.42 -32.48
C ARG A 318 1.80 17.39 -33.28
N SER A 319 2.81 18.01 -32.64
CA SER A 319 3.72 18.94 -33.31
C SER A 319 4.73 18.27 -34.26
N LYS A 320 5.04 16.98 -34.04
CA LYS A 320 5.93 16.19 -34.91
C LYS A 320 5.20 15.53 -36.09
N MET A 321 3.87 15.53 -36.07
CA MET A 321 3.01 14.99 -37.12
C MET A 321 2.45 16.08 -38.07
N GLN A 322 2.81 17.35 -37.83
CA GLN A 322 2.56 18.49 -38.72
C GLN A 322 3.86 18.88 -39.41
#